data_AF-A0A382INW1-F1
#
_entry.id   AF-A0A382INW1-F1
#
_cell.length_a   1.000
_cell.length_b   1.000
_cell.length_c   1.000
_cell.angle_alpha   90.00
_cell.angle_beta   90.00
_cell.angle_gamma   90.00
#
_symmetry.space_group_name_H-M   'P 1'
#
loop_
_entity.id
_entity.type
_entity.pdbx_description
1 polymer ?
#
loop_
_entity_poly.entity_id
_entity_poly.type
_entity_poly.pdbx_seq_one_letter_code
_entity_poly.pdbx_strand_id
1 'polypeptide(L)'
;VVLVFVYGVMEYIVPQVALKLNKDNYQSLMFQCDHVMREHFIAKQLVVVSPSDKAIKNLEASEVGLLSCHEYDKLRKQLLSYGASEMQLSMIGLEVMEEKAKDVQRFVEIHEIRY
;
A
#
# COMPACT_ATOMS: atom_id res chain seq x y z
N VAL A 1 -8.98 -27.64 -29.19
CA VAL A 1 -8.56 -26.29 -29.66
C VAL A 1 -9.30 -25.19 -28.90
N VAL A 2 -10.64 -25.15 -28.92
CA VAL A 2 -11.43 -24.10 -28.23
C VAL A 2 -11.14 -24.02 -26.73
N LEU A 3 -11.11 -25.16 -26.01
CA LEU A 3 -10.83 -25.18 -24.56
C LEU A 3 -9.41 -24.68 -24.22
N VAL A 4 -8.42 -25.01 -25.05
CA VAL A 4 -7.04 -24.54 -24.88
C VAL A 4 -6.94 -23.04 -25.13
N PHE A 5 -7.69 -22.54 -26.11
CA PHE A 5 -7.74 -21.11 -26.43
C PHE A 5 -8.43 -20.31 -25.32
N VAL A 6 -9.55 -20.81 -24.79
CA VAL A 6 -10.25 -20.21 -23.65
C VAL A 6 -9.36 -20.20 -22.41
N TYR A 7 -8.67 -21.31 -22.12
CA TYR A 7 -7.73 -21.39 -21.01
C TYR A 7 -6.56 -20.41 -21.18
N GLY A 8 -5.96 -20.32 -22.37
CA GLY A 8 -4.89 -19.36 -22.65
C GLY A 8 -5.33 -17.90 -22.53
N VAL A 9 -6.56 -17.57 -22.93
CA VAL A 9 -7.13 -16.23 -22.76
C VAL A 9 -7.34 -15.92 -21.28
N MET A 10 -7.88 -16.86 -20.51
CA MET A 10 -8.09 -16.69 -19.07
C MET A 10 -6.78 -16.51 -18.31
N GLU A 11 -5.74 -17.26 -18.67
CA GLU A 11 -4.46 -17.21 -17.98
C GLU A 11 -3.64 -15.96 -18.35
N TYR A 12 -3.73 -15.48 -19.61
CA TYR A 12 -2.84 -14.42 -20.09
C TYR A 12 -3.49 -13.03 -20.16
N ILE A 13 -4.77 -12.94 -20.52
CA ILE A 13 -5.44 -11.65 -20.75
C ILE A 13 -6.08 -11.12 -19.47
N VAL A 14 -6.78 -11.97 -18.71
CA VAL A 14 -7.48 -11.59 -17.48
C VAL A 14 -6.56 -10.89 -16.46
N PRO A 15 -5.37 -11.42 -16.10
CA PRO A 15 -4.53 -10.78 -15.10
C PRO A 15 -4.03 -9.39 -15.55
N GLN A 16 -3.73 -9.22 -16.85
CA GLN A 16 -3.25 -7.94 -17.38
C GLN A 16 -4.33 -6.87 -17.33
N VAL A 17 -5.57 -7.23 -17.67
CA VAL A 17 -6.72 -6.32 -17.60
C VAL A 17 -7.04 -5.99 -16.14
N ALA A 18 -7.06 -6.99 -15.27
CA ALA A 18 -7.32 -6.81 -13.84
C ALA A 18 -6.28 -5.87 -13.20
N LEU A 19 -4.99 -6.05 -13.51
CA LEU A 19 -3.92 -5.17 -13.06
C LEU A 19 -4.08 -3.75 -13.58
N LYS A 20 -4.35 -3.57 -14.88
CA LYS A 20 -4.46 -2.24 -15.48
C LYS A 20 -5.63 -1.42 -14.91
N LEU A 21 -6.77 -2.07 -14.66
CA LEU A 21 -7.95 -1.42 -14.09
C LEU A 21 -7.78 -1.07 -12.62
N ASN A 22 -7.01 -1.86 -11.87
CA ASN A 22 -6.83 -1.67 -10.43
C ASN A 22 -5.50 -1.03 -10.06
N LYS A 23 -4.61 -0.71 -11.01
CA LYS A 23 -3.25 -0.21 -10.74
C LYS A 23 -3.27 0.99 -9.79
N ASP A 24 -4.00 2.04 -10.16
CA ASP A 24 -4.01 3.30 -9.39
C ASP A 24 -4.58 3.09 -7.98
N ASN A 25 -5.66 2.31 -7.86
CA ASN A 25 -6.27 2.00 -6.58
C ASN A 25 -5.35 1.14 -5.70
N TYR A 26 -4.70 0.14 -6.30
CA TYR A 26 -3.73 -0.73 -5.63
C TYR A 26 -2.54 0.07 -5.12
N GLN A 27 -1.98 0.97 -5.94
CA GLN A 27 -0.89 1.87 -5.55
C GLN A 27 -1.29 2.79 -4.40
N SER A 28 -2.48 3.39 -4.46
CA SER A 28 -3.00 4.26 -3.40
C SER A 28 -3.18 3.49 -2.07
N LEU A 29 -3.82 2.32 -2.11
CA LEU A 29 -4.05 1.48 -0.93
C LEU A 29 -2.74 0.98 -0.33
N MET A 30 -1.76 0.62 -1.17
CA MET A 30 -0.45 0.18 -0.69
C MET A 30 0.29 1.32 0.01
N PHE A 31 0.36 2.50 -0.62
CA PHE A 31 1.02 3.67 -0.03
C PHE A 31 0.36 4.08 1.29
N GLN A 32 -0.97 4.06 1.34
CA GLN A 32 -1.71 4.34 2.57
C GLN A 32 -1.40 3.32 3.66
N CYS A 33 -1.38 2.02 3.34
CA CYS A 33 -1.04 0.98 4.30
C CYS A 33 0.37 1.16 4.87
N ASP A 34 1.36 1.42 4.00
CA ASP A 34 2.74 1.68 4.42
C ASP A 34 2.87 2.92 5.32
N HIS A 35 2.12 3.99 5.02
CA HIS A 35 2.05 5.17 5.87
C HIS A 35 1.46 4.88 7.26
N VAL A 36 0.27 4.26 7.35
CA VAL A 36 -0.37 3.99 8.64
C VAL A 36 0.43 3.00 9.50
N MET A 37 1.14 2.06 8.86
CA MET A 37 2.03 1.13 9.55
C MET A 37 3.20 1.87 10.22
N ARG A 38 3.78 2.86 9.55
CA ARG A 38 4.83 3.72 10.14
C ARG A 38 4.29 4.59 11.27
N GLU A 39 3.15 5.24 11.07
CA GLU A 39 2.50 6.07 12.11
C GLU A 39 2.21 5.25 13.36
N HIS A 40 1.63 4.05 13.20
CA HIS A 40 1.39 3.14 14.32
C HIS A 40 2.69 2.70 15.00
N PHE A 41 3.75 2.39 14.25
CA PHE A 41 5.05 2.05 14.82
C PHE A 41 5.62 3.20 15.67
N ILE A 42 5.58 4.42 15.15
CA ILE A 42 6.04 5.63 15.86
C ILE A 42 5.21 5.86 17.13
N ALA A 43 3.88 5.79 17.02
CA ALA A 43 2.98 5.96 18.16
C ALA A 43 3.22 4.91 19.25
N LYS A 44 3.41 3.65 18.86
CA LYS A 44 3.75 2.55 19.77
C LYS A 44 5.07 2.78 20.48
N GLN A 45 6.09 3.25 19.76
CA GLN A 45 7.40 3.56 20.35
C GLN A 45 7.31 4.73 21.32
N LEU A 46 6.48 5.74 21.04
CA LEU A 46 6.25 6.85 21.93
C LEU A 46 5.63 6.41 23.27
N VAL A 47 4.67 5.48 23.24
CA VAL A 47 4.09 4.91 24.47
C VAL A 47 5.15 4.19 25.30
N VAL A 48 6.10 3.49 24.66
CA VAL A 48 7.19 2.79 25.35
C VAL A 48 8.20 3.77 25.97
N VAL A 49 8.58 4.82 25.25
CA VAL A 49 9.62 5.77 25.69
C VAL A 49 9.07 6.81 26.67
N SER A 50 7.86 7.31 26.45
CA SER A 50 7.23 8.37 27.24
C SER A 50 5.72 8.16 27.36
N PRO A 51 5.28 7.24 28.24
CA PRO A 51 3.87 6.94 28.43
C PRO A 51 3.12 8.16 28.96
N SER A 52 2.01 8.49 28.30
CA SER A 52 1.07 9.54 28.71
C SER A 52 -0.31 9.25 28.13
N ASP A 53 -1.38 9.80 28.71
CA ASP A 53 -2.74 9.65 28.18
C ASP A 53 -2.85 10.11 26.72
N LYS A 54 -2.07 11.14 26.35
CA LYS A 54 -2.00 11.62 24.97
C LYS A 54 -1.32 10.61 24.05
N ALA A 55 -0.22 9.99 24.49
CA ALA A 55 0.47 8.96 23.71
C ALA A 55 -0.40 7.71 23.51
N ILE A 56 -1.13 7.29 24.54
CA ILE A 56 -2.06 6.15 24.48
C ILE A 56 -3.20 6.45 23.50
N LYS A 57 -3.85 7.62 23.61
CA LYS A 57 -4.90 8.02 22.66
C LYS A 57 -4.39 8.12 21.22
N ASN A 58 -3.15 8.56 21.02
CA ASN A 58 -2.54 8.61 19.69
C ASN A 58 -2.29 7.21 19.12
N LEU A 59 -1.86 6.26 19.96
CA LEU A 59 -1.72 4.86 19.57
C LEU A 59 -3.06 4.27 19.16
N GLU A 60 -4.11 4.43 19.97
CA GLU A 60 -5.47 3.96 19.65
C GLU A 60 -5.97 4.55 18.32
N ALA A 61 -5.75 5.84 18.08
CA ALA A 61 -6.11 6.49 16.81
C ALA A 61 -5.32 5.89 15.62
N SER A 62 -4.03 5.62 15.80
CA SER A 62 -3.20 4.99 14.76
C SER A 62 -3.62 3.55 14.44
N GLU A 63 -4.13 2.81 15.44
CA GLU A 63 -4.66 1.45 15.25
C GLU A 63 -5.92 1.43 14.39
N VAL A 64 -6.80 2.43 14.51
CA VAL A 64 -7.95 2.58 13.58
C VAL A 64 -7.47 2.81 12.15
N GLY A 65 -6.36 3.53 11.97
CA GLY A 65 -5.72 3.72 10.67
C GLY A 65 -5.31 2.40 10.00
N LEU A 66 -4.94 1.37 10.77
CA LEU A 66 -4.55 0.06 10.23
C LEU A 66 -5.67 -0.66 9.48
N LEU A 67 -6.93 -0.25 9.63
CA LEU A 67 -8.04 -0.79 8.85
C LEU A 67 -7.83 -0.63 7.34
N SER A 68 -7.11 0.40 6.88
CA SER A 68 -6.80 0.56 5.45
C SER A 68 -5.86 -0.54 4.91
N CYS A 69 -5.03 -1.15 5.76
CA CYS A 69 -4.20 -2.29 5.37
C CYS A 69 -5.03 -3.54 5.04
N HIS A 70 -6.23 -3.67 5.63
CA HIS A 70 -7.14 -4.76 5.28
C HIS A 70 -7.66 -4.62 3.84
N GLU A 71 -8.06 -3.43 3.43
CA GLU A 71 -8.54 -3.17 2.06
C GLU A 71 -7.43 -3.39 1.02
N TYR A 72 -6.20 -2.98 1.34
CA TYR A 72 -5.02 -3.30 0.55
C TYR A 72 -4.82 -4.83 0.38
N ASP A 73 -4.80 -5.57 1.49
CA ASP A 73 -4.59 -7.02 1.48
C ASP A 73 -5.70 -7.77 0.72
N LYS A 74 -6.96 -7.32 0.87
CA LYS A 74 -8.11 -7.85 0.14
C LYS A 74 -7.93 -7.68 -1.38
N LEU A 75 -7.60 -6.46 -1.84
CA LEU A 75 -7.37 -6.22 -3.26
C LEU A 75 -6.17 -7.00 -3.79
N ARG A 76 -5.07 -7.07 -3.02
CA ARG A 76 -3.88 -7.88 -3.36
C ARG A 76 -4.28 -9.34 -3.60
N LYS A 77 -5.02 -9.94 -2.67
CA LYS A 77 -5.49 -11.33 -2.76
C LYS A 77 -6.45 -11.55 -3.93
N GLN A 78 -7.32 -10.59 -4.22
CA GLN A 78 -8.18 -10.64 -5.41
C GLN A 78 -7.37 -10.65 -6.70
N LEU A 79 -6.37 -9.77 -6.84
CA LEU A 79 -5.51 -9.72 -8.02
C LEU A 79 -4.69 -11.00 -8.19
N LEU A 80 -4.15 -11.55 -7.10
CA LEU A 80 -3.49 -12.86 -7.12
C LEU A 80 -4.45 -13.97 -7.57
N SER A 81 -5.70 -13.96 -7.11
CA SER A 81 -6.72 -14.94 -7.53
C SER A 81 -7.12 -14.80 -9.01
N TYR A 82 -6.89 -13.63 -9.62
CA TYR A 82 -7.09 -13.39 -11.05
C TYR A 82 -5.87 -13.72 -11.91
N GLY A 83 -4.83 -14.31 -11.32
CA GLY A 83 -3.61 -14.75 -12.01
C GLY A 83 -2.49 -13.72 -12.06
N ALA A 84 -2.61 -12.59 -11.36
CA ALA A 84 -1.47 -11.69 -11.20
C ALA A 84 -0.38 -12.40 -10.37
N SER A 85 0.88 -12.21 -10.75
CA SER A 85 2.01 -12.71 -9.96
C SER A 85 2.37 -11.76 -8.82
N GLU A 86 2.94 -12.31 -7.76
CA GLU A 86 3.47 -11.51 -6.64
C GLU A 86 4.54 -10.51 -7.11
N MET A 87 5.37 -10.91 -8.09
CA MET A 87 6.40 -10.05 -8.67
C MET A 87 5.79 -8.81 -9.33
N GLN A 88 4.73 -8.96 -10.12
CA GLN A 88 4.06 -7.83 -10.77
C GLN A 88 3.47 -6.86 -9.75
N LEU A 89 2.80 -7.38 -8.72
CA LEU A 89 2.23 -6.56 -7.65
C LEU A 89 3.32 -5.84 -6.85
N SER A 90 4.43 -6.53 -6.54
CA SER A 90 5.59 -5.94 -5.88
C SER A 90 6.20 -4.80 -6.70
N MET A 91 6.36 -4.97 -8.02
CA MET A 91 6.89 -3.93 -8.90
C MET A 91 6.00 -2.69 -8.96
N ILE A 92 4.67 -2.86 -9.04
CA ILE A 92 3.72 -1.74 -8.98
C ILE A 92 3.83 -1.00 -7.66
N GLY A 93 4.08 -1.74 -6.58
CA GLY A 93 4.33 -1.19 -5.26
C GLY A 93 5.61 -0.36 -5.17
N LEU A 94 6.72 -0.89 -5.68
CA LEU A 94 7.99 -0.17 -5.72
C LEU A 94 7.87 1.14 -6.52
N GLU A 95 7.19 1.10 -7.68
CA GLU A 95 6.94 2.28 -8.52
C GLU A 95 6.28 3.41 -7.71
N VAL A 96 5.19 3.13 -6.99
CA VAL A 96 4.50 4.16 -6.19
C VAL A 96 5.33 4.64 -5.00
N MET A 97 6.07 3.75 -4.33
CA MET A 97 6.93 4.14 -3.21
C MET A 97 8.02 5.12 -3.68
N GLU A 98 8.66 4.84 -4.82
CA GLU A 98 9.71 5.70 -5.37
C GLU A 98 9.17 7.04 -5.88
N GLU A 99 8.00 7.05 -6.53
CA GLU A 99 7.36 8.28 -6.98
C GLU A 99 6.97 9.17 -5.79
N LYS A 100 6.27 8.60 -4.79
CA LYS A 100 5.80 9.35 -3.62
C LYS A 100 6.93 9.76 -2.69
N ALA A 101 8.00 8.96 -2.56
CA ALA A 101 9.16 9.34 -1.77
C ALA A 101 9.85 10.60 -2.30
N LYS A 102 9.98 10.73 -3.63
CA LYS A 102 10.53 11.93 -4.27
C LYS A 102 9.67 13.16 -4.00
N ASP A 103 8.34 13.00 -4.09
CA ASP A 103 7.39 14.08 -3.80
C ASP A 103 7.49 14.56 -2.34
N VAL A 104 7.56 13.62 -1.38
CA VAL A 104 7.69 13.96 0.05
C VAL A 104 9.01 14.65 0.34
N GLN A 105 10.13 14.13 -0.16
CA GLN A 105 11.45 14.77 0.04
C GLN A 105 11.47 16.19 -0.51
N ARG A 106 10.94 16.39 -1.72
CA ARG A 106 10.82 17.71 -2.34
C ARG A 106 9.89 18.64 -1.55
N PHE A 107 8.78 18.11 -1.03
CA PHE A 107 7.86 18.88 -0.20
C PHE A 107 8.55 19.35 1.08
N VAL A 108 9.27 18.46 1.76
CA VAL A 108 10.07 18.81 2.96
C VAL A 108 11.13 19.86 2.61
N GLU A 109 11.89 19.68 1.53
CA GLU A 109 12.91 20.65 1.10
C GLU A 109 12.34 22.08 0.94
N ILE A 110 11.13 22.21 0.40
CA ILE A 110 10.48 23.50 0.17
C ILE A 110 9.91 24.10 1.47
N HIS A 111 9.50 23.28 2.43
CA HIS A 111 8.76 23.72 3.63
C HIS A 111 9.60 23.70 4.91
N GLU A 112 10.78 23.10 4.89
CA GLU A 112 11.68 23.06 6.03
C GLU A 112 12.40 24.41 6.18
N ILE A 113 12.21 25.06 7.32
CA ILE A 113 12.96 26.27 7.69
C ILE A 113 14.40 25.83 8.00
N ARG A 114 15.34 26.18 7.13
CA ARG A 114 16.77 25.92 7.35
C ARG A 114 17.36 26.98 8.29
N TYR A 115 17.75 26.57 9.49
CA TYR A 115 18.47 27.38 10.49
C TYR A 115 19.88 26.86 10.73
#